data_AF-A0A927YKT7-F1
#
_entry.id   AF-A0A927YKT7-F1
#
_cell.length_a   1.000
_cell.length_b   1.000
_cell.length_c   1.000
_cell.angle_alpha   90.00
_cell.angle_beta   90.00
_cell.angle_gamma   90.00
#
_symmetry.space_group_name_H-M   'P 1'
#
loop_
_entity.id
_entity.type
_entity.pdbx_description
1 polymer ?
#
loop_
_entity_poly.entity_id
_entity_poly.type
_entity_poly.pdbx_seq_one_letter_code
_entity_poly.pdbx_strand_id
1 'polypeptide(L)'
;MRINIDVDPSLEQDMITIHCKEITDEILELQRLLSNQASGGQKISAFMDDTEYYLDLKSIIFMEADGNYISIHTGKEIYRTRQKLYELEEMLPRDFLRVSKSTIVNTTMISSIKKNITGASEVAFKNSVKKAYASRNYIKALLEIMEEKRLKR
;
A
#
# COMPACT_ATOMS: atom_id res chain seq x y z
N MET A 1 -25.72 -7.06 -8.84
CA MET A 1 -24.74 -6.73 -9.90
C MET A 1 -24.69 -7.89 -10.89
N ARG A 2 -24.73 -7.63 -12.20
CA ARG A 2 -24.54 -8.66 -13.25
C ARG A 2 -23.21 -8.35 -13.93
N ILE A 3 -22.32 -9.33 -13.99
CA ILE A 3 -20.99 -9.20 -14.61
C ILE A 3 -21.01 -9.97 -15.92
N ASN A 4 -20.62 -9.33 -17.02
CA ASN A 4 -20.44 -9.96 -18.32
C ASN A 4 -18.97 -9.79 -18.74
N ILE A 5 -18.43 -10.78 -19.44
CA ILE A 5 -17.09 -10.73 -20.05
C ILE A 5 -17.31 -10.99 -21.54
N ASP A 6 -16.96 -10.01 -22.36
CA ASP A 6 -17.06 -10.09 -23.81
C ASP A 6 -15.66 -10.26 -24.39
N VAL A 7 -15.45 -11.35 -25.13
CA VAL A 7 -14.16 -11.65 -25.77
C VAL A 7 -14.21 -11.15 -27.21
N ASP A 8 -13.40 -10.13 -27.51
CA ASP A 8 -13.26 -9.58 -28.85
C ASP A 8 -11.80 -9.74 -29.34
N PRO A 9 -11.54 -10.71 -30.24
CA PRO A 9 -10.20 -10.95 -30.78
C PRO A 9 -9.63 -9.79 -31.63
N SER A 10 -10.43 -8.78 -31.98
CA SER A 10 -9.98 -7.63 -32.77
C SER A 10 -9.36 -6.50 -31.94
N LEU A 11 -9.46 -6.57 -30.61
CA LEU A 11 -8.85 -5.59 -29.71
C LEU A 11 -7.32 -5.74 -29.71
N GLU A 12 -6.62 -4.61 -29.87
CA GLU A 12 -5.15 -4.58 -29.77
C GLU A 12 -4.64 -4.86 -28.35
N GLN A 13 -5.47 -4.60 -27.34
CA GLN A 13 -5.18 -4.83 -25.92
C GLN A 13 -6.47 -4.98 -25.11
N ASP A 14 -6.37 -5.66 -23.96
CA ASP A 14 -7.47 -5.81 -23.01
C ASP A 14 -7.97 -4.43 -22.53
N MET A 15 -9.29 -4.23 -22.54
CA MET A 15 -9.93 -3.00 -22.10
C MET A 15 -11.04 -3.32 -21.09
N ILE A 16 -11.08 -2.58 -19.98
CA ILE A 16 -12.13 -2.69 -18.97
C ILE A 16 -13.02 -1.45 -19.03
N THR A 17 -14.32 -1.64 -19.23
CA THR A 17 -15.32 -0.57 -19.25
C THR A 17 -16.38 -0.83 -18.19
N ILE A 18 -16.65 0.15 -17.31
CA ILE A 18 -17.62 0.03 -16.22
C ILE A 18 -18.89 0.79 -16.59
N HIS A 19 -19.96 0.07 -16.92
CA HIS A 19 -21.29 0.64 -17.12
C HIS A 19 -22.09 0.54 -15.82
N CYS A 20 -22.50 1.68 -15.28
CA CYS A 20 -23.27 1.77 -14.05
C CYS A 20 -24.50 2.68 -14.25
N LYS A 21 -25.54 2.46 -13.44
CA LYS A 21 -26.74 3.31 -13.44
C LYS A 21 -26.45 4.70 -12.87
N GLU A 22 -25.59 4.76 -11.86
CA GLU A 22 -25.13 5.95 -11.16
C GLU A 22 -23.73 5.67 -10.59
N ILE A 23 -22.91 6.72 -10.45
CA ILE A 23 -21.60 6.63 -9.80
C ILE A 23 -21.82 6.61 -8.29
N THR A 24 -21.67 5.43 -7.68
CA THR A 24 -21.73 5.24 -6.23
C THR A 24 -20.34 4.96 -5.65
N ASP A 25 -20.18 5.04 -4.33
CA ASP A 25 -18.91 4.71 -3.66
C ASP A 25 -18.43 3.28 -3.99
N GLU A 26 -19.36 2.33 -4.13
CA GLU A 26 -19.07 0.95 -4.53
C GLU A 26 -18.48 0.87 -5.95
N ILE A 27 -18.97 1.68 -6.89
CA ILE A 27 -18.46 1.75 -8.27
C ILE A 27 -17.07 2.40 -8.31
N LEU A 28 -16.87 3.46 -7.51
CA LEU A 28 -15.57 4.12 -7.39
C LEU A 28 -14.51 3.19 -6.79
N GLU A 29 -14.88 2.38 -5.80
CA GLU A 29 -13.98 1.39 -5.21
C GLU A 29 -13.61 0.29 -6.21
N LEU A 30 -14.58 -0.20 -7.00
CA LEU A 30 -14.32 -1.17 -8.06
C LEU A 30 -13.39 -0.61 -9.14
N GLN A 31 -13.60 0.64 -9.57
CA GLN A 31 -12.74 1.32 -10.53
C GLN A 31 -11.29 1.44 -10.01
N ARG A 32 -11.10 1.78 -8.73
CA ARG A 32 -9.77 1.80 -8.10
C ARG A 32 -9.12 0.43 -8.10
N LEU A 33 -9.82 -0.61 -7.66
CA LEU A 33 -9.28 -1.98 -7.62
C LEU A 33 -8.81 -2.47 -8.99
N LEU A 34 -9.60 -2.20 -10.04
CA LEU A 34 -9.28 -2.60 -11.42
C LEU A 34 -8.12 -1.77 -11.99
N SER A 35 -8.09 -0.47 -11.72
CA SER A 35 -6.99 0.41 -12.13
C SER A 35 -5.66 0.00 -11.50
N ASN A 36 -5.68 -0.42 -10.23
CA ASN A 36 -4.52 -0.90 -9.50
C ASN A 36 -3.96 -2.22 -10.07
N GLN A 37 -4.82 -3.05 -10.70
CA GLN A 37 -4.43 -4.32 -11.32
C GLN A 37 -3.96 -4.16 -12.77
N ALA A 38 -4.59 -3.26 -13.53
CA ALA A 38 -4.24 -3.01 -14.94
C ALA A 38 -2.94 -2.22 -15.12
N SER A 39 -2.60 -1.37 -14.15
CA SER A 39 -1.36 -0.60 -14.16
C SER A 39 -0.20 -1.48 -13.71
N GLY A 40 0.58 -2.01 -14.65
CA GLY A 40 1.83 -2.72 -14.35
C GLY A 40 2.69 -1.94 -13.35
N GLY A 41 2.65 -2.37 -12.08
CA GLY A 41 3.35 -1.76 -10.94
C GLY A 41 3.00 -0.29 -10.74
N GLN A 42 2.09 0.03 -9.83
CA GLN A 42 1.97 1.40 -9.32
C GLN A 42 3.33 1.91 -8.87
N LYS A 43 3.69 3.12 -9.31
CA LYS A 43 4.92 3.78 -8.92
C LYS A 43 4.63 5.03 -8.10
N ILE A 44 5.52 5.34 -7.17
CA ILE A 44 5.55 6.60 -6.44
C ILE A 44 6.80 7.39 -6.86
N SER A 45 6.63 8.68 -7.12
CA SER A 45 7.77 9.60 -7.28
C SER A 45 8.33 9.96 -5.92
N ALA A 46 9.64 9.85 -5.76
CA ALA A 46 10.36 10.19 -4.55
C ALA A 46 11.77 10.67 -4.89
N PHE A 47 12.38 11.42 -3.98
CA PHE A 47 13.68 12.03 -4.18
C PHE A 47 14.73 11.36 -3.30
N MET A 48 15.94 11.22 -3.83
CA MET A 48 17.15 11.00 -3.05
C MET A 48 18.13 12.09 -3.47
N ASP A 49 18.50 12.94 -2.51
CA ASP A 49 19.16 14.23 -2.76
C ASP A 49 18.37 15.05 -3.80
N ASP A 50 19.02 15.46 -4.90
CA ASP A 50 18.41 16.25 -5.97
C ASP A 50 17.88 15.40 -7.14
N THR A 51 17.88 14.08 -7.02
CA THR A 51 17.46 13.16 -8.08
C THR A 51 16.08 12.57 -7.79
N GLU A 52 15.18 12.66 -8.78
CA GLU A 52 13.85 12.05 -8.73
C GLU A 52 13.90 10.59 -9.20
N TYR A 53 13.23 9.71 -8.44
CA TYR A 53 13.12 8.28 -8.69
C TYR A 53 11.66 7.86 -8.71
N TYR A 54 11.31 6.93 -9.60
CA TYR A 54 9.98 6.33 -9.70
C TYR A 54 10.01 4.90 -9.13
N LEU A 55 9.61 4.77 -7.87
CA LEU A 55 9.71 3.53 -7.10
C LEU A 55 8.49 2.65 -7.31
N ASP A 56 8.69 1.38 -7.66
CA ASP A 56 7.60 0.38 -7.64
C ASP A 56 7.14 0.17 -6.19
N LEU A 57 5.82 0.26 -5.95
CA LEU A 57 5.24 0.03 -4.63
C LEU A 57 5.65 -1.33 -4.04
N LYS A 58 5.85 -2.37 -4.86
CA LYS A 58 6.29 -3.70 -4.39
C LYS A 58 7.68 -3.68 -3.74
N SER A 59 8.52 -2.69 -4.07
CA SER A 59 9.86 -2.54 -3.50
C SER A 59 9.86 -1.82 -2.14
N ILE A 60 8.74 -1.19 -1.77
CA ILE A 60 8.60 -0.38 -0.57
C ILE A 60 8.25 -1.28 0.62
N ILE A 61 9.00 -1.11 1.71
CA ILE A 61 8.83 -1.84 2.96
C ILE A 61 7.85 -1.10 3.88
N PHE A 62 8.13 0.17 4.13
CA PHE A 62 7.27 1.06 4.91
C PHE A 62 7.60 2.52 4.60
N MET A 63 6.74 3.40 5.06
CA MET A 63 6.89 4.84 4.97
C MET A 63 6.69 5.45 6.36
N GLU A 64 7.50 6.43 6.72
CA GLU A 64 7.36 7.15 7.97
C GLU A 64 7.56 8.65 7.84
N ALA A 65 6.84 9.41 8.64
CA ALA A 65 7.02 10.85 8.70
C ALA A 65 8.35 11.20 9.37
N ASP A 66 9.17 11.97 8.67
CA ASP A 66 10.47 12.48 9.11
C ASP A 66 10.50 13.99 8.90
N GLY A 67 10.14 14.72 9.95
CA GLY A 67 10.00 16.18 9.92
C GLY A 67 8.97 16.65 8.88
N ASN A 68 9.45 17.34 7.85
CA ASN A 68 8.61 17.91 6.78
C ASN A 68 8.38 16.96 5.60
N TYR A 69 9.01 15.79 5.60
CA TYR A 69 8.98 14.81 4.52
C TYR A 69 8.43 13.48 5.01
N ILE A 70 8.10 12.61 4.07
CA ILE A 70 7.87 11.19 4.32
C ILE A 70 9.08 10.42 3.79
N SER A 71 9.75 9.69 4.67
CA SER A 71 10.80 8.75 4.32
C SER A 71 10.17 7.46 3.80
N ILE A 72 10.54 7.05 2.60
CA ILE A 72 10.09 5.84 1.92
C ILE A 72 11.22 4.82 1.99
N HIS A 73 11.04 3.78 2.79
CA HIS A 73 12.06 2.77 3.05
C HIS A 73 11.89 1.62 2.06
N THR A 74 12.92 1.39 1.25
CA THR A 74 13.05 0.18 0.42
C THR A 74 14.02 -0.80 1.08
N GLY A 75 14.24 -1.97 0.47
CA GLY A 75 15.26 -2.92 0.94
C GLY A 75 16.66 -2.35 0.98
N LYS A 76 17.01 -1.49 0.02
CA LYS A 76 18.36 -0.91 -0.12
C LYS A 76 18.37 0.51 0.45
N GLU A 77 17.66 1.41 -0.21
CA GLU A 77 17.75 2.85 0.03
C GLU A 77 16.54 3.42 0.78
N ILE A 78 16.67 4.68 1.20
CA ILE A 78 15.60 5.51 1.76
C ILE A 78 15.44 6.72 0.85
N TYR A 79 14.23 6.93 0.36
CA TYR A 79 13.86 8.08 -0.46
C TYR A 79 12.94 9.00 0.32
N ARG A 80 12.69 10.22 -0.18
CA ARG A 80 11.84 11.21 0.48
C ARG A 80 10.78 11.74 -0.47
N THR A 81 9.56 11.90 0.01
CA THR A 81 8.50 12.64 -0.70
C THR A 81 7.98 13.79 0.15
N ARG A 82 7.48 14.84 -0.51
CA ARG A 82 6.79 15.98 0.13
C ARG A 82 5.30 15.73 0.36
N GLN A 83 4.76 14.66 -0.23
CA GLN A 83 3.38 14.23 0.01
C GLN A 83 3.16 13.98 1.49
N LYS A 84 1.94 14.23 1.96
CA LYS A 84 1.58 13.97 3.36
C LYS A 84 1.17 12.52 3.55
N LEU A 85 1.34 12.01 4.77
CA LEU A 85 1.04 10.61 5.07
C LEU A 85 -0.43 10.24 4.78
N TYR A 86 -1.38 11.17 4.97
CA TYR A 86 -2.79 10.92 4.64
C TYR A 86 -3.03 10.84 3.13
N GLU A 87 -2.33 11.65 2.32
CA GLU A 87 -2.41 11.60 0.85
C GLU A 87 -1.90 10.26 0.34
N LEU A 88 -0.79 9.79 0.93
CA LEU A 88 -0.25 8.47 0.64
C LEU A 88 -1.23 7.36 1.03
N GLU A 89 -1.86 7.46 2.20
CA GLU A 89 -2.87 6.48 2.66
C GLU A 89 -4.06 6.35 1.70
N GLU A 90 -4.51 7.45 1.09
CA GLU A 90 -5.62 7.45 0.12
C GLU A 90 -5.22 6.89 -1.25
N MET A 91 -3.97 7.08 -1.66
CA MET A 91 -3.47 6.66 -2.97
C MET A 91 -2.95 5.22 -3.00
N LEU A 92 -2.47 4.71 -1.86
CA LEU A 92 -1.83 3.41 -1.78
C LEU A 92 -2.86 2.26 -1.78
N PRO A 93 -2.51 1.10 -2.36
CA PRO A 93 -3.40 -0.06 -2.36
C PRO A 93 -3.54 -0.64 -0.96
N ARG A 94 -4.58 -1.48 -0.76
CA ARG A 94 -4.94 -2.11 0.54
C ARG A 94 -3.79 -2.88 1.22
N ASP A 95 -2.75 -3.24 0.48
CA ASP A 95 -1.55 -3.86 1.04
C ASP A 95 -0.73 -2.92 1.92
N PHE A 96 -0.89 -1.61 1.77
CA PHE A 96 -0.31 -0.60 2.65
C PHE A 96 -1.29 -0.25 3.74
N LEU A 97 -0.85 -0.38 4.99
CA LEU A 97 -1.69 -0.12 6.16
C LEU A 97 -1.01 0.90 7.07
N ARG A 98 -1.76 1.91 7.49
CA ARG A 98 -1.33 2.81 8.54
C ARG A 98 -1.29 2.09 9.89
N VAL A 99 -0.14 2.15 10.55
CA VAL A 99 0.10 1.46 11.84
C VAL A 99 0.41 2.43 12.98
N SER A 100 0.56 3.71 12.67
CA SER A 100 0.69 4.78 13.65
C SER A 100 0.25 6.12 13.03
N LYS A 101 0.25 7.18 13.83
CA LYS A 101 0.01 8.54 13.28
C LYS A 101 1.07 8.95 12.25
N SER A 102 2.26 8.35 12.28
CA SER A 102 3.42 8.71 11.47
C SER A 102 3.92 7.58 10.57
N THR A 103 3.27 6.42 10.49
CA THR A 103 3.84 5.26 9.79
C THR A 103 2.78 4.47 9.01
N ILE A 104 3.10 4.15 7.75
CA ILE A 104 2.37 3.21 6.89
C ILE A 104 3.30 2.06 6.53
N VAL A 105 2.86 0.81 6.65
CA VAL A 105 3.66 -0.38 6.34
C VAL A 105 3.10 -1.13 5.15
N ASN A 106 3.96 -1.70 4.32
CA ASN A 106 3.56 -2.68 3.33
C ASN A 106 3.40 -4.04 4.01
N THR A 107 2.16 -4.47 4.19
CA THR A 107 1.81 -5.73 4.87
C THR A 107 2.33 -6.97 4.14
N THR A 108 2.57 -6.91 2.82
CA THR A 108 3.15 -8.03 2.06
C THR A 108 4.64 -8.25 2.40
N MET A 109 5.30 -7.22 2.91
CA MET A 109 6.72 -7.24 3.29
C MET A 109 6.94 -7.60 4.75
N ILE A 110 5.90 -7.72 5.58
CA ILE A 110 6.03 -8.08 6.99
C ILE A 110 6.54 -9.53 7.12
N SER A 111 7.57 -9.72 7.95
CA SER A 111 8.10 -11.05 8.31
C SER A 111 7.61 -11.50 9.69
N SER A 112 7.52 -10.59 10.65
CA SER A 112 7.06 -10.91 12.00
C SER A 112 6.53 -9.68 12.72
N ILE A 113 5.64 -9.92 13.69
CA ILE A 113 5.10 -8.89 14.58
C ILE A 113 5.33 -9.35 16.02
N LYS A 114 6.13 -8.59 16.77
CA LYS A 114 6.32 -8.81 18.22
C LYS A 114 5.36 -7.92 18.98
N LYS A 115 4.27 -8.52 19.47
CA LYS A 115 3.21 -7.82 20.21
C LYS A 115 3.77 -7.25 21.51
N ASN A 116 3.40 -6.00 21.80
CA ASN A 116 3.64 -5.37 23.09
C ASN A 116 2.29 -4.90 23.65
N ILE A 117 1.95 -5.34 24.87
CA ILE A 117 0.66 -5.05 25.51
C ILE A 117 0.65 -3.62 26.07
N THR A 118 1.79 -3.15 26.58
CA THR A 118 1.89 -1.86 27.27
C THR A 118 2.42 -0.74 26.37
N GLY A 119 2.99 -1.08 25.21
CA GLY A 119 3.62 -0.14 24.28
C GLY A 119 3.33 -0.40 22.81
N ALA A 120 4.15 0.17 21.94
CA ALA A 120 4.07 -0.09 20.50
C ALA A 120 4.58 -1.51 20.19
N SER A 121 3.89 -2.20 19.28
CA SER A 121 4.28 -3.51 18.79
C SER A 121 5.31 -3.36 17.67
N GLU A 122 6.36 -4.16 17.71
CA GLU A 122 7.43 -4.11 16.71
C GLU A 122 7.03 -4.91 15.47
N VAL A 123 7.21 -4.30 14.29
CA VAL A 123 6.98 -4.90 12.98
C VAL A 123 8.32 -5.04 12.28
N ALA A 124 8.70 -6.28 11.95
CA ALA A 124 9.89 -6.59 11.18
C ALA A 124 9.53 -7.01 9.75
N PHE A 125 10.47 -6.84 8.83
CA PHE A 125 10.23 -7.01 7.41
C PHE A 125 11.17 -8.05 6.77
N LYS A 126 10.71 -8.67 5.69
CA LYS A 126 11.47 -9.64 4.90
C LYS A 126 12.73 -8.97 4.34
N ASN A 127 13.86 -9.67 4.45
CA ASN A 127 15.14 -9.26 3.88
C ASN A 127 15.58 -7.83 4.28
N SER A 128 15.22 -7.38 5.48
CA SER A 128 15.58 -6.06 5.98
C SER A 128 15.83 -6.08 7.48
N VAL A 129 16.84 -5.32 7.91
CA VAL A 129 17.12 -5.06 9.33
C VAL A 129 16.27 -3.92 9.90
N LYS A 130 15.58 -3.18 9.02
CA LYS A 130 14.73 -2.04 9.39
C LYS A 130 13.49 -2.56 10.15
N LYS A 131 12.97 -1.74 11.05
CA LYS A 131 11.80 -2.04 11.88
C LYS A 131 10.87 -0.85 11.92
N ALA A 132 9.58 -1.13 12.03
CA ALA A 132 8.54 -0.13 12.28
C ALA A 132 7.81 -0.45 13.58
N TYR A 133 7.09 0.53 14.13
CA TYR A 133 6.35 0.36 15.38
C TYR A 133 4.87 0.67 15.18
N ALA A 134 4.04 -0.36 15.38
CA ALA A 134 2.60 -0.25 15.36
C ALA A 134 2.07 0.21 16.72
N SER A 135 1.38 1.34 16.74
CA SER A 135 0.79 1.89 17.96
C SER A 135 -0.44 1.12 18.43
N ARG A 136 -0.77 1.24 19.73
CA ARG A 136 -1.87 0.50 20.38
C ARG A 136 -3.23 0.63 19.68
N ASN A 137 -3.50 1.78 19.08
CA ASN A 137 -4.79 2.03 18.41
C ASN A 137 -4.88 1.38 17.03
N TYR A 138 -3.74 1.01 16.42
CA TYR A 138 -3.68 0.51 15.05
C TYR A 138 -3.29 -0.98 14.98
N ILE A 139 -2.69 -1.53 16.04
CA ILE A 139 -2.24 -2.93 16.05
C ILE A 139 -3.38 -3.92 15.81
N LYS A 140 -4.60 -3.62 16.28
CA LYS A 140 -5.77 -4.48 16.07
C LYS A 140 -6.07 -4.66 14.57
N ALA A 141 -6.18 -3.56 13.84
CA ALA A 141 -6.42 -3.57 12.39
C ALA A 141 -5.29 -4.29 11.62
N LEU A 142 -4.04 -4.09 12.03
CA LEU A 142 -2.90 -4.79 11.44
C LEU A 142 -3.03 -6.31 11.60
N LEU A 143 -3.38 -6.78 12.80
CA LEU A 143 -3.52 -8.22 13.06
C LEU A 143 -4.68 -8.84 12.29
N GLU A 144 -5.81 -8.13 12.16
CA GLU A 144 -6.96 -8.58 11.36
C GLU A 144 -6.59 -8.80 9.89
N ILE A 145 -5.91 -7.83 9.27
CA ILE A 145 -5.42 -7.96 7.88
C ILE A 145 -4.42 -9.11 7.73
N MET A 146 -3.53 -9.30 8.70
CA MET A 146 -2.54 -10.39 8.66
C MET A 146 -3.21 -11.77 8.78
N GLU A 147 -4.27 -11.91 9.59
CA GLU A 147 -5.05 -13.16 9.68
C GLU A 147 -5.85 -13.42 8.38
N GLU A 148 -6.50 -12.41 7.80
CA GLU A 148 -7.18 -12.54 6.49
C GLU A 148 -6.22 -13.07 5.42
N LYS A 149 -4.98 -12.57 5.39
CA LYS A 149 -3.94 -13.00 4.44
C LYS A 149 -3.43 -14.41 4.71
N ARG A 150 -3.50 -14.90 5.95
CA ARG A 150 -3.14 -16.27 6.31
C ARG A 150 -4.18 -17.27 5.83
N LEU A 151 -5.47 -16.91 5.91
CA LEU A 151 -6.60 -17.77 5.55
C LEU A 151 -6.85 -17.89 4.03
N LYS A 152 -6.32 -16.96 3.22
CA LYS A 152 -6.44 -16.95 1.76
C LYS A 152 -5.29 -17.69 1.03
N ARG A 153 -4.43 -18.39 1.77
CA ARG A 153 -3.40 -19.29 1.23
C ARG A 153 -3.90 -20.73 1.26
#